data_AF-A0A966AKP9-F1
#
_entry.id   AF-A0A966AKP9-F1
#
_cell.length_a   1.000
_cell.length_b   1.000
_cell.length_c   1.000
_cell.angle_alpha   90.00
_cell.angle_beta   90.00
_cell.angle_gamma   90.00
#
_symmetry.space_group_name_H-M   'P 1'
#
loop_
_entity.id
_entity.type
_entity.pdbx_description
1 polymer ?
#
loop_
_entity_poly.entity_id
_entity_poly.type
_entity_poly.pdbx_seq_one_letter_code
_entity_poly.pdbx_strand_id
1 'polypeptide(L)'
;MEANELENEEGTSAAEFALGVTLTLNAKADVVPEFRLMKEAISDWVSKRGDKGVLIVLNVVAVPDIHEIFDDLLAKVYAQSSSFGQLLQSRTLQVTLLDLEGNECDQYEVEPPDATG
;
A
#
# COMPACT_ATOMS: atom_id res chain seq x y z
N MET A 1 -15.52 -41.10 25.03
CA MET A 1 -16.28 -40.16 25.87
C MET A 1 -15.29 -39.09 26.32
N GLU A 2 -14.75 -38.36 25.36
CA GLU A 2 -15.34 -37.16 24.70
C GLU A 2 -15.14 -35.92 25.58
N ALA A 3 -14.19 -35.09 25.14
CA ALA A 3 -14.11 -33.68 25.49
C ALA A 3 -13.65 -32.96 24.22
N ASN A 4 -14.65 -32.54 23.46
CA ASN A 4 -14.74 -31.51 22.44
C ASN A 4 -13.44 -31.03 21.79
N GLU A 5 -13.33 -31.38 20.52
CA GLU A 5 -12.68 -30.61 19.46
C GLU A 5 -13.13 -29.14 19.57
N LEU A 6 -12.18 -28.24 19.84
CA LEU A 6 -12.37 -26.82 19.60
C LEU A 6 -12.12 -26.60 18.10
N GLU A 7 -13.19 -26.73 17.32
CA GLU A 7 -13.30 -26.15 15.99
C GLU A 7 -13.15 -24.63 16.13
N ASN A 8 -11.96 -24.11 15.79
CA ASN A 8 -11.81 -22.71 15.45
C ASN A 8 -12.15 -22.57 13.97
N GLU A 9 -13.43 -22.37 13.69
CA GLU A 9 -13.92 -21.91 12.40
C GLU A 9 -13.69 -20.39 12.25
N GLU A 10 -13.27 -20.03 11.03
CA GLU A 10 -13.41 -18.74 10.36
C GLU A 10 -12.56 -17.56 10.91
N GLY A 11 -11.68 -16.93 10.16
CA GLY A 11 -11.61 -16.81 8.72
C GLY A 11 -11.01 -15.45 8.35
N THR A 12 -9.85 -15.08 8.88
CA THR A 12 -9.04 -14.06 8.22
C THR A 12 -8.21 -14.79 7.19
N SER A 13 -8.62 -14.73 5.92
CA SER A 13 -7.72 -15.03 4.81
C SER A 13 -6.51 -14.12 4.97
N ALA A 14 -5.47 -14.61 5.65
CA ALA A 14 -4.20 -13.92 5.76
C ALA A 14 -3.79 -13.56 4.34
N ALA A 15 -3.44 -12.29 4.11
CA ALA A 15 -2.96 -11.83 2.83
C ALA A 15 -1.91 -12.83 2.31
N GLU A 16 -2.22 -13.57 1.23
CA GLU A 16 -1.37 -14.69 0.77
C GLU A 16 0.05 -14.19 0.52
N PHE A 17 0.18 -12.93 0.06
CA PHE A 17 1.42 -12.16 0.03
C PHE A 17 1.17 -10.66 0.24
N ALA A 18 2.16 -9.97 0.84
CA ALA A 18 2.21 -8.51 0.96
C ALA A 18 3.50 -7.94 0.34
N LEU A 19 3.42 -6.72 -0.19
CA LEU A 19 4.57 -5.95 -0.68
C LEU A 19 4.77 -4.71 0.17
N GLY A 20 5.92 -4.59 0.82
CA GLY A 20 6.34 -3.35 1.48
C GLY A 20 7.25 -2.52 0.58
N VAL A 21 6.95 -1.23 0.42
CA VAL A 21 7.80 -0.25 -0.27
C VAL A 21 8.06 0.92 0.67
N THR A 22 9.32 1.28 0.85
CA THR A 22 9.73 2.45 1.64
C THR A 22 10.35 3.48 0.71
N LEU A 23 9.82 4.71 0.75
CA LEU A 23 10.32 5.86 0.02
C LEU A 23 10.97 6.83 1.01
N THR A 24 12.20 7.26 0.74
CA THR A 24 12.87 8.30 1.52
C THR A 24 13.04 9.54 0.66
N LEU A 25 12.26 10.57 0.97
CA LEU A 25 12.15 11.78 0.15
C LEU A 25 12.80 12.96 0.88
N ASN A 26 13.99 13.35 0.43
CA ASN A 26 14.77 14.43 1.05
C ASN A 26 14.40 15.81 0.49
N ALA A 27 13.92 15.88 -0.75
CA ALA A 27 13.51 17.10 -1.41
C ALA A 27 12.24 16.90 -2.24
N LYS A 28 11.52 18.02 -2.49
CA LYS A 28 10.33 18.04 -3.37
C LYS A 28 10.64 17.52 -4.79
N ALA A 29 11.88 17.68 -5.25
CA ALA A 29 12.33 17.18 -6.56
C ALA A 29 12.41 15.64 -6.62
N ASP A 30 12.50 14.96 -5.48
CA ASP A 30 12.65 13.50 -5.39
C ASP A 30 11.30 12.78 -5.48
N VAL A 31 10.19 13.47 -5.23
CA VAL A 31 8.85 12.86 -5.15
C VAL A 31 8.50 12.10 -6.43
N VAL A 32 8.61 12.75 -7.59
CA VAL A 32 8.26 12.15 -8.87
C VAL A 32 9.16 10.97 -9.27
N PRO A 33 10.50 11.07 -9.22
CA PRO A 33 11.36 9.93 -9.55
C PRO A 33 11.15 8.74 -8.60
N GLU A 34 11.04 8.97 -7.29
CA GLU A 34 10.82 7.91 -6.32
C GLU A 34 9.44 7.27 -6.47
N PHE A 35 8.40 8.07 -6.75
CA PHE A 35 7.07 7.55 -7.06
C PHE A 35 7.07 6.68 -8.32
N ARG A 36 7.88 7.03 -9.34
CA ARG A 36 8.04 6.19 -10.55
C ARG A 36 8.67 4.85 -10.21
N LEU A 37 9.73 4.83 -9.40
CA LEU A 37 10.38 3.60 -8.95
C LEU A 37 9.43 2.72 -8.13
N MET A 38 8.66 3.31 -7.22
CA MET A 38 7.60 2.62 -6.47
C MET A 38 6.59 1.97 -7.43
N LYS A 39 6.11 2.70 -8.43
CA LYS A 39 5.19 2.17 -9.45
C LYS A 39 5.77 1.00 -10.22
N GLU A 40 7.04 1.08 -10.63
CA GLU A 40 7.73 0.00 -11.34
C GLU A 40 7.88 -1.24 -10.45
N ALA A 41 8.29 -1.06 -9.19
CA ALA A 41 8.43 -2.16 -8.22
C ALA A 41 7.10 -2.88 -7.96
N ILE A 42 6.02 -2.12 -7.76
CA ILE A 42 4.68 -2.68 -7.57
C ILE A 42 4.24 -3.45 -8.83
N SER A 43 4.41 -2.86 -10.01
CA SER A 43 4.00 -3.49 -11.28
C SER A 43 4.78 -4.77 -11.56
N ASP A 44 6.09 -4.78 -11.31
CA ASP A 44 6.95 -5.95 -11.45
C ASP A 44 6.55 -7.06 -10.47
N TRP A 45 6.30 -6.72 -9.20
CA TRP A 45 5.84 -7.69 -8.21
C TRP A 45 4.50 -8.32 -8.58
N VAL A 46 3.53 -7.51 -9.01
CA VAL A 46 2.23 -7.99 -9.49
C VAL A 46 2.40 -8.91 -10.71
N SER A 47 3.28 -8.57 -11.66
CA SER A 47 3.52 -9.42 -12.83
C SER A 47 4.03 -10.82 -12.47
N LYS A 48 4.76 -10.95 -11.34
CA LYS A 48 5.33 -12.22 -10.86
C LYS A 48 4.38 -13.02 -9.98
N ARG A 49 3.45 -12.37 -9.31
CA ARG A 49 2.56 -12.98 -8.29
C ARG A 49 1.10 -13.06 -8.71
N GLY A 50 0.68 -12.30 -9.73
CA GLY A 50 -0.71 -12.19 -10.16
C GLY A 50 -1.60 -11.59 -9.08
N ASP A 51 -2.76 -12.20 -8.86
CA ASP A 51 -3.79 -11.72 -7.92
C ASP A 51 -3.58 -12.20 -6.47
N LYS A 52 -2.51 -12.97 -6.23
CA LYS A 52 -2.17 -13.51 -4.90
C LYS A 52 -1.64 -12.45 -3.92
N GLY A 53 -1.25 -11.29 -4.44
CA GLY A 53 -0.76 -10.18 -3.67
C GLY A 53 -1.87 -9.22 -3.32
N VAL A 54 -2.37 -9.26 -2.07
CA VAL A 54 -3.58 -8.51 -1.68
C VAL A 54 -3.28 -7.25 -0.87
N LEU A 55 -2.08 -7.11 -0.31
CA LEU A 55 -1.69 -5.97 0.52
C LEU A 55 -0.42 -5.28 -0.04
N ILE A 56 -0.51 -3.96 -0.22
CA ILE A 56 0.62 -3.08 -0.50
C ILE A 56 0.79 -2.15 0.72
N VAL A 57 1.99 -2.13 1.30
CA VAL A 57 2.37 -1.24 2.40
C VAL A 57 3.34 -0.19 1.87
N LEU A 58 3.01 1.08 2.00
CA LEU A 58 3.84 2.22 1.61
C LEU A 58 4.29 2.96 2.86
N ASN A 59 5.61 3.06 3.07
CA ASN A 59 6.19 3.91 4.10
C ASN A 59 6.84 5.12 3.45
N VAL A 60 6.45 6.34 3.83
CA VAL A 60 6.97 7.58 3.24
C VAL A 60 7.72 8.37 4.30
N VAL A 61 9.04 8.30 4.27
CA VAL A 61 9.94 9.03 5.17
C VAL A 61 10.26 10.38 4.55
N ALA A 62 9.71 11.46 5.11
CA ALA A 62 9.88 12.81 4.58
C ALA A 62 9.57 13.91 5.62
N VAL A 63 9.77 15.17 5.23
CA VAL A 63 9.23 16.33 5.97
C VAL A 63 7.75 16.56 5.62
N PRO A 64 6.94 17.20 6.50
CA PRO A 64 5.49 17.35 6.31
C PRO A 64 5.08 17.96 4.95
N ASP A 65 5.80 19.00 4.51
CA ASP A 65 5.62 19.62 3.18
C ASP A 65 5.70 18.65 2.00
N ILE A 66 6.45 17.56 2.15
CA ILE A 66 6.63 16.53 1.11
C ILE A 66 5.54 15.45 1.24
N HIS A 67 5.10 15.13 2.45
CA HIS A 67 3.96 14.23 2.68
C HIS A 67 2.72 14.73 1.95
N GLU A 68 2.38 16.02 2.09
CA GLU A 68 1.24 16.61 1.39
C GLU A 68 1.34 16.44 -0.13
N ILE A 69 2.53 16.64 -0.72
CA ILE A 69 2.75 16.49 -2.17
C ILE A 69 2.62 15.03 -2.60
N PHE A 70 3.13 14.10 -1.78
CA PHE A 70 3.04 12.67 -2.05
C PHE A 70 1.59 12.18 -2.02
N ASP A 71 0.83 12.54 -0.99
CA ASP A 71 -0.58 12.17 -0.87
C ASP A 71 -1.40 12.73 -2.03
N ASP A 72 -1.18 13.99 -2.40
CA ASP A 72 -1.81 14.60 -3.56
C ASP A 72 -1.52 13.85 -4.87
N LEU A 73 -0.30 13.36 -5.03
CA LEU A 73 0.12 12.59 -6.19
C LEU A 73 -0.52 11.19 -6.18
N LEU A 74 -0.49 10.51 -5.03
CA LEU A 74 -1.08 9.19 -4.85
C LEU A 74 -2.60 9.23 -5.10
N ALA A 75 -3.31 10.20 -4.53
CA ALA A 75 -4.73 10.41 -4.75
C ALA A 75 -5.07 10.64 -6.23
N LYS A 76 -4.29 11.47 -6.93
CA LYS A 76 -4.45 11.68 -8.38
C LYS A 76 -4.26 10.40 -9.18
N VAL A 77 -3.27 9.58 -8.82
CA VAL A 77 -3.00 8.31 -9.50
C VAL A 77 -4.09 7.29 -9.20
N TYR A 78 -4.56 7.22 -7.96
CA TYR A 78 -5.64 6.34 -7.53
C TYR A 78 -6.97 6.69 -8.21
N ALA A 79 -7.27 7.98 -8.40
CA ALA A 79 -8.49 8.42 -9.09
C ALA A 79 -8.44 8.26 -10.62
N GLN A 80 -7.26 8.08 -11.22
CA GLN A 80 -7.12 7.93 -12.67
C GLN A 80 -7.51 6.52 -13.12
N SER A 81 -8.27 6.42 -14.21
CA SER A 81 -8.54 5.17 -14.94
C SER A 81 -7.32 4.66 -15.74
N SER A 82 -6.14 4.73 -15.14
CA SER A 82 -4.91 4.17 -15.68
C SER A 82 -4.77 2.71 -15.25
N SER A 83 -3.96 1.92 -15.99
CA SER A 83 -3.68 0.53 -15.62
C SER A 83 -3.09 0.40 -14.21
N PHE A 84 -2.30 1.38 -13.77
CA PHE A 84 -1.74 1.40 -12.44
C PHE A 84 -2.75 1.83 -11.37
N GLY A 85 -3.63 2.78 -11.67
CA GLY A 85 -4.75 3.14 -10.78
C GLY A 85 -5.65 1.94 -10.52
N GLN A 86 -6.02 1.20 -11.57
CA GLN A 86 -6.78 -0.05 -11.45
C GLN A 86 -6.04 -1.11 -10.63
N LEU A 87 -4.72 -1.24 -10.80
CA LEU A 87 -3.89 -2.15 -10.02
C LEU A 87 -3.93 -1.83 -8.52
N LEU A 88 -3.84 -0.55 -8.16
CA LEU A 88 -3.94 -0.10 -6.77
C LEU A 88 -5.35 -0.31 -6.20
N GLN A 89 -6.39 -0.02 -6.99
CA GLN A 89 -7.79 -0.20 -6.58
C GLN A 89 -8.16 -1.67 -6.37
N SER A 90 -7.45 -2.63 -6.97
CA SER A 90 -7.75 -4.06 -6.80
C SER A 90 -7.10 -4.67 -5.55
N ARG A 91 -6.45 -3.87 -4.69
CA ARG A 91 -5.65 -4.34 -3.53
C ARG A 91 -5.85 -3.41 -2.34
N THR A 92 -5.65 -3.93 -1.14
CA THR A 92 -5.57 -3.10 0.06
C THR A 92 -4.26 -2.32 0.04
N LEU A 93 -4.34 -1.02 0.28
CA LEU A 93 -3.21 -0.12 0.36
C LEU A 93 -3.11 0.44 1.79
N GLN A 94 -2.03 0.14 2.49
CA GLN A 94 -1.70 0.77 3.78
C GLN A 94 -0.60 1.80 3.53
N VAL A 95 -0.82 3.05 3.95
CA VAL A 95 0.14 4.13 3.82
C VAL A 95 0.48 4.65 5.21
N THR A 96 1.78 4.70 5.52
CA THR A 96 2.31 5.27 6.76
C THR A 96 3.27 6.41 6.40
N LEU A 97 2.98 7.60 6.92
CA LEU A 97 3.82 8.78 6.78
C LEU A 97 4.75 8.85 8.01
N LEU A 98 6.05 8.91 7.75
CA LEU A 98 7.09 8.92 8.77
C LEU A 98 7.90 10.22 8.68
N ASP A 99 8.28 10.79 9.83
CA ASP A 99 9.26 11.88 9.87
C ASP A 99 10.68 11.36 9.58
N LEU A 100 11.66 12.27 9.51
CA LEU A 100 13.06 11.91 9.23
C LEU A 100 13.73 11.11 10.36
N GLU A 101 13.13 11.05 11.54
CA GLU A 101 13.58 10.24 12.68
C GLU A 101 12.91 8.85 12.68
N GLY A 102 11.95 8.62 11.78
CA GLY A 102 11.20 7.37 11.65
C GLY A 102 9.97 7.30 12.56
N ASN A 103 9.54 8.40 13.17
CA ASN A 103 8.30 8.43 13.95
C ASN A 103 7.09 8.57 13.02
N GLU A 104 5.99 7.92 13.40
CA GLU A 104 4.73 8.04 12.69
C GLU A 104 4.16 9.45 12.81
N CYS A 105 3.91 10.06 11.66
CA CYS A 105 3.18 11.32 11.53
C CYS A 105 1.70 11.07 11.25
N ASP A 106 1.38 10.10 10.39
CA ASP A 106 0.01 9.72 10.02
C ASP A 106 -0.02 8.30 9.43
N GLN A 107 -1.19 7.68 9.45
CA GLN A 107 -1.44 6.36 8.86
C GLN A 107 -2.87 6.24 8.34
N TYR A 108 -3.02 5.69 7.14
CA TYR A 108 -4.33 5.37 6.59
C TYR A 108 -4.31 4.08 5.76
N GLU A 109 -5.49 3.47 5.63
CA GLU A 109 -5.73 2.29 4.81
C GLU A 109 -6.82 2.59 3.76
N VAL A 110 -6.62 2.08 2.56
CA VAL A 110 -7.58 2.14 1.46
C VAL A 110 -7.89 0.70 1.04
N GLU A 111 -9.12 0.27 1.31
CA GLU A 111 -9.63 -1.03 0.88
C GLU A 111 -10.07 -0.99 -0.60
N PRO A 112 -10.02 -2.13 -1.31
CA PRO A 112 -10.62 -2.24 -2.64
C PRO A 112 -12.12 -1.90 -2.62
N PRO A 113 -12.66 -1.17 -3.61
CA PRO A 113 -14.08 -0.83 -3.64
C PRO A 113 -15.00 -2.06 -3.71
N ASP A 114 -14.52 -3.16 -4.29
CA ASP A 114 -15.23 -4.45 -4.38
C ASP A 114 -15.09 -5.34 -3.13
N ALA A 115 -14.37 -4.89 -2.08
CA ALA A 115 -14.23 -5.66 -0.83
C ALA A 115 -15.49 -5.62 0.05
N THR A 116 -16.43 -4.72 -0.25
CA THR A 116 -17.78 -4.68 0.35
C THR A 116 -18.72 -5.61 -0.44
N GLY A 117 -18.51 -6.92 -0.30
CA GLY A 117 -19.44 -7.96 -0.76
C GLY A 117 -20.68 -8.05 0.12
#